data_AF-A0A812TAC9-F1
#
_entry.id   AF-A0A812TAC9-F1
#
_cell.length_a   1.000
_cell.length_b   1.000
_cell.length_c   1.000
_cell.angle_alpha   90.00
_cell.angle_beta   90.00
_cell.angle_gamma   90.00
#
_symmetry.space_group_name_H-M   'P 1'
#
loop_
_entity.id
_entity.type
_entity.pdbx_description
1 polymer ?
#
loop_
_entity_poly.entity_id
_entity_poly.type
_entity_poly.pdbx_seq_one_letter_code
_entity_poly.pdbx_strand_id
1 'polypeptide(L)'
;MNFANLLHAFSLEEAIVTQLITIVRLLVETSATILIGVLCAAAIRVAGGYSALRPWLGPEGSIERTFRILAICLCVPLCALGVIPVAKELSDSGMPRRDLAVLWLIAPLLNPLSLLYAVSVLPIWQCGVFLIIGFLFALVIAEVASRFSDDRDSGEYESVPKVANGTTRLWNTAVAAGRIVTSWSVVYIAAGIVISGLIVGMIPSGEFERVFSFQNKFGPLETVALTGPQMVTPITFTMAVSAIFNT
;
A
#
# COMPACT_ATOMS: atom_id res chain seq x y z
N MET A 1 7.18 -26.39 -22.32
CA MET A 1 5.96 -27.07 -21.82
C MET A 1 4.80 -26.61 -22.68
N ASN A 2 4.03 -27.53 -23.28
CA ASN A 2 2.88 -27.17 -24.12
C ASN A 2 1.75 -26.63 -23.26
N PHE A 3 1.16 -25.50 -23.67
CA PHE A 3 0.02 -24.83 -23.02
C PHE A 3 -1.18 -25.79 -22.80
N ALA A 4 -1.34 -26.77 -23.69
CA ALA A 4 -2.36 -27.83 -23.58
C ALA A 4 -2.14 -28.81 -22.41
N ASN A 5 -0.89 -29.08 -22.01
CA ASN A 5 -0.60 -29.94 -20.84
C ASN A 5 -0.76 -29.17 -19.53
N LEU A 6 -0.64 -27.84 -19.56
CA LEU A 6 -0.86 -26.97 -18.40
C LEU A 6 -2.36 -26.88 -18.07
N LEU A 7 -3.24 -26.89 -19.07
CA LEU A 7 -4.70 -26.90 -18.91
C LEU A 7 -5.28 -28.25 -18.44
N HIS A 8 -4.62 -29.37 -18.74
CA HIS A 8 -5.08 -30.71 -18.32
C HIS A 8 -4.62 -31.12 -16.90
N ALA A 9 -3.56 -30.49 -16.37
CA ALA A 9 -3.06 -30.75 -15.02
C ALA A 9 -3.81 -29.97 -13.93
N PHE A 10 -4.49 -28.87 -14.30
CA PHE A 10 -5.36 -28.14 -13.38
C PHE A 10 -6.75 -28.77 -13.37
N SER A 11 -6.99 -29.68 -12.42
CA SER A 11 -8.37 -30.00 -12.03
C SER A 11 -9.08 -28.69 -11.67
N LEU A 12 -10.24 -28.44 -12.26
CA LEU A 12 -11.03 -27.23 -12.01
C LEU A 12 -11.33 -27.07 -10.51
N GLU A 13 -11.47 -28.19 -9.80
CA GLU A 13 -11.62 -28.25 -8.34
C GLU A 13 -10.36 -27.76 -7.61
N GLU A 14 -9.16 -28.19 -8.03
CA GLU A 14 -7.90 -27.74 -7.42
C GLU A 14 -7.65 -26.25 -7.66
N ALA A 15 -8.00 -25.74 -8.85
CA ALA A 15 -7.91 -24.32 -9.15
C ALA A 15 -8.83 -23.49 -8.24
N ILE A 16 -10.10 -23.90 -8.08
CA ILE A 16 -11.07 -23.21 -7.22
C ILE A 16 -10.62 -23.25 -5.75
N VAL A 17 -10.18 -24.41 -5.26
CA VAL A 17 -9.73 -24.57 -3.87
C VAL A 17 -8.49 -23.70 -3.60
N THR A 18 -7.52 -23.71 -4.50
CA THR A 18 -6.32 -22.87 -4.40
C THR A 18 -6.68 -21.39 -4.39
N GLN A 19 -7.61 -20.99 -5.25
CA GLN A 19 -8.10 -19.62 -5.34
C GLN A 19 -8.77 -19.15 -4.05
N LEU A 20 -9.65 -19.99 -3.48
CA LEU A 20 -10.38 -19.68 -2.26
C LEU A 20 -9.45 -19.61 -1.04
N ILE A 21 -8.52 -20.55 -0.91
CA ILE A 21 -7.51 -20.55 0.15
C ILE A 21 -6.63 -19.30 0.06
N THR A 22 -6.22 -18.91 -1.16
CA THR A 22 -5.40 -17.71 -1.39
C THR A 22 -6.13 -16.44 -0.97
N ILE A 23 -7.41 -16.29 -1.32
CA ILE A 23 -8.24 -15.15 -0.91
C ILE A 23 -8.36 -15.08 0.62
N VAL A 24 -8.66 -16.21 1.27
CA VAL A 24 -8.79 -16.26 2.74
C VAL A 24 -7.46 -15.92 3.41
N ARG A 25 -6.34 -16.44 2.90
CA ARG A 25 -5.01 -16.13 3.42
C ARG A 25 -4.69 -14.64 3.31
N LEU A 26 -4.95 -14.03 2.15
CA LEU A 26 -4.77 -12.60 1.94
C LEU A 26 -5.64 -11.77 2.90
N LEU A 27 -6.89 -12.18 3.10
CA LEU A 27 -7.80 -11.50 4.03
C LEU A 27 -7.29 -11.56 5.48
N VAL A 28 -6.81 -12.71 5.93
CA VAL A 28 -6.25 -12.87 7.28
C VAL A 28 -4.95 -12.07 7.43
N GLU A 29 -4.05 -12.15 6.46
CA GLU A 29 -2.76 -11.46 6.49
C GLU A 29 -2.90 -9.93 6.47
N THR A 30 -3.86 -9.42 5.69
CA THR A 30 -4.10 -7.98 5.57
C THR A 30 -5.08 -7.42 6.60
N SER A 31 -5.72 -8.27 7.41
CA SER A 31 -6.68 -7.83 8.43
C SER A 31 -6.08 -6.83 9.42
N ALA A 32 -4.85 -7.08 9.89
CA ALA A 32 -4.15 -6.22 10.84
C ALA A 32 -3.84 -4.83 10.23
N THR A 33 -3.38 -4.80 8.97
CA THR A 33 -3.04 -3.54 8.29
C THR A 33 -4.28 -2.74 7.90
N ILE A 34 -5.38 -3.42 7.54
CA ILE A 34 -6.68 -2.78 7.33
C ILE A 34 -7.18 -2.16 8.63
N LEU A 35 -7.10 -2.88 9.75
CA LEU A 35 -7.51 -2.36 11.05
C LEU A 35 -6.71 -1.12 11.44
N ILE A 36 -5.38 -1.16 11.28
CA ILE A 36 -4.50 -0.01 11.53
C ILE A 36 -4.87 1.16 10.61
N GLY A 37 -5.10 0.90 9.32
CA GLY A 37 -5.54 1.92 8.36
C GLY A 37 -6.84 2.61 8.76
N VAL A 38 -7.84 1.84 9.19
CA VAL A 38 -9.11 2.37 9.70
C VAL A 38 -8.89 3.22 10.96
N LEU A 39 -8.09 2.75 11.90
CA LEU A 39 -7.80 3.49 13.13
C LEU A 39 -7.02 4.79 12.85
N CYS A 40 -6.05 4.75 11.94
CA CYS A 40 -5.33 5.94 11.49
C CYS A 40 -6.26 6.95 10.81
N ALA A 41 -7.12 6.50 9.90
CA ALA A 41 -8.10 7.36 9.25
C ALA A 41 -9.07 7.99 10.26
N ALA A 42 -9.60 7.20 11.19
CA ALA A 42 -10.44 7.70 12.27
C ALA A 42 -9.72 8.71 13.17
N ALA A 43 -8.47 8.45 13.52
CA ALA A 43 -7.65 9.35 14.32
C ALA A 43 -7.40 10.68 13.59
N ILE A 44 -7.10 10.63 12.28
CA ILE A 44 -6.95 11.82 11.43
C ILE A 44 -8.25 12.62 11.39
N ARG A 45 -9.39 11.96 11.17
CA ARG A 45 -10.71 12.59 11.16
C ARG A 45 -11.00 13.35 12.45
N VAL A 46 -10.78 12.71 13.60
CA VAL A 46 -11.01 13.31 14.92
C VAL A 46 -9.98 14.40 15.25
N ALA A 47 -8.77 14.32 14.71
CA ALA A 47 -7.73 15.34 14.88
C ALA A 47 -7.98 16.62 14.07
N GLY A 48 -8.95 16.64 13.16
CA GLY A 48 -9.22 17.78 12.29
C GLY A 48 -8.86 17.56 10.81
N GLY A 49 -8.71 16.30 10.39
CA GLY A 49 -8.46 15.93 8.99
C GLY A 49 -7.14 16.50 8.45
N TYR A 50 -7.12 16.77 7.14
CA TYR A 50 -5.97 17.39 6.48
C TYR A 50 -5.65 18.79 7.00
N SER A 51 -6.64 19.56 7.47
CA SER A 51 -6.41 20.92 8.00
C SER A 51 -5.44 20.94 9.20
N ALA A 52 -5.48 19.91 10.04
CA ALA A 52 -4.57 19.75 11.18
C ALA A 52 -3.16 19.31 10.76
N LEU A 53 -3.04 18.55 9.67
CA LEU A 53 -1.76 18.05 9.13
C LEU A 53 -1.05 19.07 8.24
N ARG A 54 -1.80 19.96 7.57
CA ARG A 54 -1.29 20.98 6.65
C ARG A 54 -0.12 21.81 7.22
N PRO A 55 -0.17 22.38 8.45
CA PRO A 55 0.95 23.15 8.98
C PRO A 55 2.20 22.30 9.23
N TRP A 56 2.03 21.01 9.56
CA TRP A 56 3.14 20.09 9.76
C TRP A 56 3.73 19.58 8.43
N LEU A 57 2.93 19.47 7.37
CA LEU A 57 3.38 19.02 6.06
C LEU A 57 4.18 20.09 5.29
N GLY A 58 4.10 21.36 5.69
CA GLY A 58 4.78 22.46 5.03
C GLY A 58 4.09 22.93 3.74
N PRO A 59 4.75 23.78 2.94
CA PRO A 59 4.14 24.40 1.76
C PRO A 59 3.73 23.37 0.69
N GLU A 60 2.60 23.63 0.04
CA GLU A 60 2.07 22.80 -1.05
C GLU A 60 3.03 22.81 -2.24
N GLY A 61 3.16 21.67 -2.92
CA GLY A 61 4.02 21.52 -4.09
C GLY A 61 5.53 21.47 -3.83
N SER A 62 5.97 21.60 -2.56
CA SER A 62 7.39 21.55 -2.21
C SER A 62 7.95 20.12 -2.16
N ILE A 63 9.23 19.98 -2.48
CA ILE A 63 10.00 18.73 -2.27
C ILE A 63 10.03 18.37 -0.78
N GLU A 64 10.10 19.38 0.10
CA GLU A 64 10.10 19.19 1.55
C GLU A 64 8.85 18.45 2.03
N ARG A 65 7.68 18.80 1.47
CA ARG A 65 6.42 18.14 1.78
C ARG A 65 6.42 16.69 1.35
N THR A 66 6.97 16.40 0.17
CA THR A 66 7.12 15.01 -0.33
C THR A 66 7.98 14.19 0.62
N PHE A 67 9.08 14.77 1.13
CA PHE A 67 9.93 14.14 2.13
C PHE A 67 9.21 13.90 3.47
N ARG A 68 8.41 14.86 3.95
CA ARG A 68 7.63 14.70 5.18
C ARG A 68 6.55 13.62 5.06
N ILE A 69 5.89 13.51 3.90
CA ILE A 69 4.95 12.42 3.61
C ILE A 69 5.70 11.08 3.60
N LEU A 70 6.88 11.02 2.97
CA LEU A 70 7.73 9.84 2.98
C LEU A 70 8.05 9.38 4.40
N ALA A 71 8.41 10.32 5.28
CA ALA A 71 8.69 10.04 6.68
C ALA A 71 7.46 9.49 7.43
N ILE A 72 6.27 10.04 7.19
CA ILE A 72 5.02 9.48 7.75
C ILE A 72 4.82 8.04 7.24
N CYS A 73 4.95 7.80 5.94
CA CYS A 73 4.81 6.46 5.35
C CYS A 73 5.77 5.45 5.98
N LEU A 74 6.98 5.89 6.34
CA LEU A 74 7.98 5.05 7.00
C LEU A 74 7.61 4.72 8.46
N CYS A 75 6.86 5.61 9.13
CA CYS A 75 6.46 5.44 10.53
C CYS A 75 5.16 4.65 10.72
N VAL A 76 4.26 4.63 9.72
CA VAL A 76 2.94 4.01 9.86
C VAL A 76 2.90 2.67 9.11
N PRO A 77 2.60 1.54 9.78
CA PRO A 77 2.54 0.23 9.15
C PRO A 77 1.26 0.06 8.30
N LEU A 78 1.24 0.71 7.14
CA LEU A 78 0.17 0.58 6.14
C LEU A 78 0.64 -0.30 4.97
N CYS A 79 -0.29 -1.05 4.40
CA CYS A 79 -0.09 -1.76 3.13
C CYS A 79 -1.03 -1.20 2.06
N ALA A 80 -1.00 -1.79 0.86
CA ALA A 80 -1.80 -1.36 -0.29
C ALA A 80 -3.31 -1.28 0.01
N LEU A 81 -3.83 -2.19 0.85
CA LEU A 81 -5.23 -2.17 1.28
C LEU A 81 -5.47 -1.25 2.48
N GLY A 82 -4.53 -1.20 3.44
CA GLY A 82 -4.63 -0.37 4.64
C GLY A 82 -4.54 1.13 4.37
N VAL A 83 -3.89 1.55 3.28
CA VAL A 83 -3.80 2.97 2.90
C VAL A 83 -5.11 3.52 2.32
N ILE A 84 -6.00 2.68 1.79
CA ILE A 84 -7.27 3.09 1.17
C ILE A 84 -8.13 3.96 2.10
N PRO A 85 -8.49 3.53 3.33
CA PRO A 85 -9.29 4.36 4.23
C PRO A 85 -8.59 5.67 4.61
N VAL A 86 -7.26 5.66 4.75
CA VAL A 86 -6.46 6.84 5.09
C VAL A 86 -6.46 7.85 3.94
N ALA A 87 -6.18 7.37 2.73
CA ALA A 87 -6.16 8.20 1.52
C ALA A 87 -7.55 8.79 1.23
N LYS A 88 -8.62 8.02 1.42
CA LYS A 88 -9.99 8.51 1.28
C LYS A 88 -10.29 9.64 2.27
N GLU A 89 -10.02 9.44 3.56
CA GLU A 89 -10.29 10.46 4.58
C GLU A 89 -9.49 11.75 4.33
N LEU A 90 -8.23 11.62 3.90
CA LEU A 90 -7.41 12.77 3.53
C LEU A 90 -7.89 13.46 2.25
N SER A 91 -8.39 12.70 1.28
CA SER A 91 -9.04 13.24 0.08
C SER A 91 -10.31 14.00 0.40
N ASP A 92 -11.18 13.41 1.23
CA ASP A 92 -12.44 14.04 1.68
C ASP A 92 -12.17 15.31 2.51
N SER A 93 -11.02 15.36 3.18
CA SER A 93 -10.52 16.54 3.93
C SER A 93 -9.78 17.59 3.08
N GLY A 94 -9.58 17.34 1.79
CA GLY A 94 -8.95 18.28 0.85
C GLY A 94 -7.43 18.26 0.76
N MET A 95 -6.81 17.11 1.00
CA MET A 95 -5.39 16.93 0.66
C MET A 95 -5.19 16.99 -0.87
N PRO A 96 -4.17 17.71 -1.37
CA PRO A 96 -3.90 17.80 -2.80
C PRO A 96 -3.71 16.42 -3.43
N ARG A 97 -4.25 16.22 -4.65
CA ARG A 97 -4.15 14.95 -5.39
C ARG A 97 -2.70 14.50 -5.60
N ARG A 98 -1.79 15.45 -5.83
CA ARG A 98 -0.33 15.22 -5.86
C ARG A 98 0.15 14.45 -4.63
N ASP A 99 -0.21 14.92 -3.45
CA ASP A 99 0.27 14.37 -2.20
C ASP A 99 -0.42 13.05 -1.85
N LEU A 100 -1.71 12.93 -2.21
CA LEU A 100 -2.47 11.68 -2.10
C LEU A 100 -1.87 10.57 -2.98
N ALA A 101 -1.46 10.89 -4.20
CA ALA A 101 -0.82 9.93 -5.10
C ALA A 101 0.49 9.40 -4.52
N VAL A 102 1.31 10.30 -3.95
CA VAL A 102 2.55 9.92 -3.24
C VAL A 102 2.22 9.02 -2.05
N LEU A 103 1.28 9.42 -1.19
CA LEU A 103 0.88 8.63 -0.03
C LEU A 103 0.42 7.23 -0.45
N TRP A 104 -0.44 7.14 -1.47
CA TRP A 104 -1.06 5.89 -1.90
C TRP A 104 -0.04 4.90 -2.48
N LEU A 105 0.93 5.38 -3.26
CA LEU A 105 1.94 4.56 -3.91
C LEU A 105 3.15 4.26 -3.01
N ILE A 106 3.53 5.19 -2.14
CA ILE A 106 4.74 5.06 -1.31
C ILE A 106 4.47 4.38 0.03
N ALA A 107 3.30 4.58 0.64
CA ALA A 107 2.97 3.91 1.91
C ALA A 107 3.18 2.39 1.87
N PRO A 108 2.70 1.63 0.85
CA PRO A 108 2.99 0.20 0.78
C PRO A 108 4.47 -0.12 0.51
N LEU A 109 5.17 0.74 -0.23
CA LEU A 109 6.58 0.52 -0.62
C LEU A 109 7.54 0.71 0.56
N LEU A 110 7.29 1.73 1.40
CA LEU A 110 8.15 2.08 2.53
C LEU A 110 7.55 1.68 3.87
N ASN A 111 6.69 0.67 3.88
CA ASN A 111 6.13 0.15 5.13
C ASN A 111 7.27 -0.24 6.09
N PRO A 112 7.22 0.16 7.38
CA PRO A 112 8.25 -0.17 8.38
C PRO A 112 8.58 -1.67 8.46
N LEU A 113 7.62 -2.56 8.21
CA LEU A 113 7.90 -4.00 8.13
C LEU A 113 8.83 -4.32 6.97
N SER A 114 8.58 -3.74 5.79
CA SER A 114 9.44 -3.92 4.61
C SER A 114 10.85 -3.38 4.87
N LEU A 115 10.97 -2.24 5.56
CA LEU A 115 12.26 -1.70 5.95
C LEU A 115 12.97 -2.61 6.96
N LEU A 116 12.25 -3.12 7.97
CA LEU A 116 12.82 -4.01 8.98
C LEU A 116 13.35 -5.30 8.33
N TYR A 117 12.60 -5.86 7.38
CA TYR A 117 13.06 -7.00 6.59
C TYR A 117 14.27 -6.64 5.72
N ALA A 118 14.24 -5.50 5.04
CA ALA A 118 15.35 -5.04 4.22
C ALA A 118 16.63 -4.87 5.05
N VAL A 119 16.57 -4.25 6.22
CA VAL A 119 17.73 -4.07 7.11
C VAL A 119 18.22 -5.39 7.70
N SER A 120 17.31 -6.36 7.94
CA SER A 120 17.65 -7.65 8.54
C SER A 120 18.33 -8.60 7.55
N VAL A 121 18.00 -8.51 6.25
CA VAL A 121 18.47 -9.44 5.21
C VAL A 121 19.54 -8.80 4.31
N LEU A 122 19.40 -7.52 3.97
CA LEU A 122 20.27 -6.86 3.00
C LEU A 122 21.41 -6.10 3.70
N PRO A 123 22.62 -6.07 3.10
CA PRO A 123 23.69 -5.22 3.58
C PRO A 123 23.26 -3.74 3.57
N ILE A 124 23.79 -2.96 4.53
CA ILE A 124 23.37 -1.57 4.80
C ILE A 124 23.39 -0.67 3.55
N TRP A 125 24.35 -0.89 2.64
CA TRP A 125 24.45 -0.11 1.40
C TRP A 125 23.27 -0.36 0.45
N GLN A 126 22.76 -1.59 0.37
CA GLN A 126 21.59 -1.93 -0.46
C GLN A 126 20.32 -1.33 0.15
N CYS A 127 20.21 -1.33 1.47
CA CYS A 127 19.12 -0.63 2.16
C CYS A 127 19.15 0.88 1.86
N GLY A 128 20.34 1.49 1.85
CA GLY A 128 20.51 2.89 1.45
C GLY A 128 20.05 3.16 0.01
N VAL A 129 20.44 2.29 -0.93
CA VAL A 129 19.99 2.37 -2.33
C VAL A 129 18.47 2.23 -2.45
N PHE A 130 17.86 1.29 -1.73
CA PHE A 130 16.40 1.11 -1.70
C PHE A 130 15.67 2.38 -1.24
N LEU A 131 16.15 3.03 -0.17
CA LEU A 131 15.57 4.28 0.32
C LEU A 131 15.74 5.43 -0.68
N ILE A 132 16.90 5.56 -1.32
CA ILE A 132 17.15 6.59 -2.32
C ILE A 132 16.24 6.38 -3.53
N ILE A 133 16.13 5.16 -4.04
CA ILE A 133 15.24 4.84 -5.17
C ILE A 133 13.78 5.09 -4.79
N GLY A 134 13.35 4.68 -3.58
CA GLY A 134 12.01 4.96 -3.08
C GLY A 134 11.70 6.45 -3.00
N PHE A 135 12.66 7.26 -2.55
CA PHE A 135 12.53 8.71 -2.53
C PHE A 135 12.47 9.32 -3.93
N LEU A 136 13.35 8.92 -4.84
CA LEU A 136 13.31 9.38 -6.24
C LEU A 136 11.99 8.99 -6.92
N PHE A 137 11.50 7.78 -6.66
CA PHE A 137 10.20 7.33 -7.15
C PHE A 137 9.06 8.17 -6.60
N ALA A 138 9.10 8.55 -5.32
CA ALA A 138 8.14 9.47 -4.72
C ALA A 138 8.14 10.84 -5.41
N LEU A 139 9.32 11.37 -5.75
CA LEU A 139 9.44 12.64 -6.49
C LEU A 139 8.86 12.53 -7.91
N VAL A 140 9.15 11.44 -8.62
CA VAL A 140 8.59 11.20 -9.95
C VAL A 140 7.07 11.10 -9.88
N ILE A 141 6.52 10.36 -8.92
CA ILE A 141 5.07 10.27 -8.70
C ILE A 141 4.49 11.65 -8.39
N ALA A 142 5.12 12.41 -7.50
CA ALA A 142 4.66 13.74 -7.14
C ALA A 142 4.58 14.68 -8.36
N GLU A 143 5.59 14.62 -9.23
CA GLU A 143 5.67 15.44 -10.44
C GLU A 143 4.74 14.95 -11.56
N VAL A 144 4.54 13.64 -11.70
CA VAL A 144 3.56 13.11 -12.64
C VAL A 144 2.16 13.47 -12.16
N ALA A 145 1.87 13.28 -10.88
CA ALA A 145 0.56 13.58 -10.29
C ALA A 145 0.26 15.09 -10.30
N SER A 146 1.27 15.96 -10.15
CA SER A 146 1.08 17.42 -10.26
C SER A 146 0.57 17.82 -11.66
N ARG A 147 1.03 17.15 -12.73
CA ARG A 147 0.57 17.43 -14.11
C ARG A 147 -0.87 17.00 -14.38
N PHE A 148 -1.39 16.02 -13.65
CA PHE A 148 -2.77 15.57 -13.75
C PHE A 148 -3.69 16.20 -12.70
N SER A 149 -3.12 16.99 -11.77
CA SER A 149 -3.90 17.72 -10.77
C SER A 149 -4.28 19.06 -11.37
N ASP A 150 -5.53 19.19 -11.81
CA ASP A 150 -6.09 20.50 -12.14
C ASP A 150 -6.22 21.29 -10.82
N ASP A 151 -5.63 22.48 -10.74
CA ASP A 151 -5.62 23.38 -9.57
C ASP A 151 -7.03 23.86 -9.12
N ARG A 152 -8.11 23.26 -9.65
CA ARG A 152 -9.47 23.80 -9.60
C ARG A 152 -10.50 23.04 -8.76
N ASP A 153 -10.12 22.01 -8.00
CA ASP A 153 -11.07 21.40 -7.06
C ASP A 153 -11.08 22.15 -5.73
N SER A 154 -11.73 23.31 -5.76
CA SER A 154 -12.35 23.95 -4.59
C SER A 154 -13.71 23.29 -4.29
N GLY A 155 -13.75 21.95 -4.32
CA GLY A 155 -14.93 21.20 -3.93
C GLY A 155 -15.28 21.51 -2.48
N GLU A 156 -16.58 21.53 -2.15
CA GLU A 156 -17.07 21.55 -0.77
C GLU A 156 -16.50 20.33 -0.03
N TYR A 157 -15.40 20.55 0.69
CA TYR A 157 -14.80 19.52 1.53
C TYR A 157 -15.77 19.13 2.64
N GLU A 158 -15.87 17.83 2.94
CA GLU A 158 -16.76 17.37 3.99
C GLU A 158 -16.39 18.08 5.30
N SER A 159 -17.38 18.70 5.95
CA SER A 159 -17.14 19.56 7.11
C SER A 159 -16.41 18.77 8.19
N VAL A 160 -15.14 19.13 8.42
CA VAL A 160 -14.29 18.49 9.41
C VAL A 160 -14.93 18.62 10.79
N PRO A 161 -15.11 17.52 11.55
CA PRO A 161 -15.68 17.60 12.88
C PRO A 161 -14.79 18.45 13.80
N LYS A 162 -15.40 19.28 14.65
CA LYS A 162 -14.66 20.09 15.62
C LYS A 162 -13.82 19.20 16.54
N VAL A 163 -12.56 19.58 16.74
CA VAL A 163 -11.62 18.85 17.60
C VAL A 163 -12.20 18.75 19.01
N ALA A 164 -12.57 17.55 19.43
CA ALA A 164 -13.03 17.26 20.78
C ALA A 164 -11.81 17.05 21.70
N ASN A 165 -11.96 17.30 23.01
CA ASN A 165 -10.90 17.07 24.01
C ASN A 165 -11.21 15.87 24.93
N GLY A 166 -10.16 15.25 25.49
CA GLY A 166 -10.27 14.22 26.53
C GLY A 166 -10.72 12.84 26.05
N THR A 167 -11.39 12.08 26.93
CA THR A 167 -11.94 10.74 26.67
C THR A 167 -12.97 10.72 25.53
N THR A 168 -13.62 11.84 25.28
CA THR A 168 -14.50 12.07 24.13
C THR A 168 -13.77 11.85 22.79
N ARG A 169 -12.45 12.07 22.72
CA ARG A 169 -11.67 11.76 21.51
C ARG A 169 -11.63 10.27 21.23
N LEU A 170 -11.43 9.43 22.26
CA LEU A 170 -11.35 7.98 22.08
C LEU A 170 -12.69 7.42 21.58
N TRP A 171 -13.80 7.89 22.16
CA TRP A 171 -15.15 7.50 21.73
C TRP A 171 -15.48 7.99 20.32
N ASN A 172 -15.12 9.24 20.01
CA ASN A 172 -15.30 9.77 18.65
C ASN A 172 -14.45 9.00 17.64
N THR A 173 -13.23 8.57 18.00
CA THR A 173 -12.39 7.73 17.14
C THR A 173 -13.03 6.36 16.93
N ALA A 174 -13.58 5.74 17.98
CA ALA A 174 -14.26 4.45 17.85
C ALA A 174 -15.51 4.55 16.96
N VAL A 175 -16.33 5.58 17.14
CA VAL A 175 -17.52 5.83 16.29
C VAL A 175 -17.09 6.13 14.84
N ALA A 176 -16.06 6.94 14.63
CA ALA A 176 -15.51 7.22 13.31
C ALA A 176 -14.96 5.96 12.63
N ALA A 177 -14.23 5.13 13.36
CA ALA A 177 -13.74 3.83 12.86
C ALA A 177 -14.91 2.94 12.44
N GLY A 178 -15.96 2.83 13.27
CA GLY A 178 -17.18 2.08 12.93
C GLY A 178 -17.87 2.61 11.65
N ARG A 179 -17.91 3.93 11.45
CA ARG A 179 -18.45 4.54 10.24
C ARG A 179 -17.58 4.26 9.00
N ILE A 180 -16.25 4.26 9.16
CA ILE A 180 -15.32 3.94 8.06
C ILE A 180 -15.45 2.47 7.65
N VAL A 181 -15.59 1.56 8.62
CA VAL A 181 -15.81 0.11 8.39
C VAL A 181 -17.18 -0.16 7.76
N THR A 182 -18.18 0.69 7.96
CA THR A 182 -19.49 0.57 7.31
C THR A 182 -19.60 1.39 6.02
N SER A 183 -18.53 2.09 5.62
CA SER A 183 -18.50 2.95 4.43
C SER A 183 -18.21 2.14 3.16
N TRP A 184 -18.39 2.82 2.02
CA TRP A 184 -17.97 2.35 0.69
C TRP A 184 -16.50 1.92 0.60
N SER A 185 -15.65 2.35 1.54
CA SER A 185 -14.26 1.91 1.65
C SER A 185 -14.12 0.38 1.73
N VAL A 186 -15.06 -0.31 2.38
CA VAL A 186 -15.04 -1.78 2.46
C VAL A 186 -15.25 -2.43 1.11
N VAL A 187 -16.03 -1.84 0.22
CA VAL A 187 -16.23 -2.35 -1.13
C VAL A 187 -14.92 -2.29 -1.92
N TYR A 188 -14.17 -1.19 -1.81
CA TYR A 188 -12.86 -1.06 -2.45
C TYR A 188 -11.83 -2.05 -1.89
N ILE A 189 -11.83 -2.25 -0.57
CA ILE A 189 -10.95 -3.23 0.08
C ILE A 189 -11.32 -4.66 -0.37
N ALA A 190 -12.60 -5.01 -0.37
CA ALA A 190 -13.08 -6.32 -0.82
C ALA A 190 -12.75 -6.57 -2.29
N ALA A 191 -12.96 -5.58 -3.16
CA ALA A 191 -12.56 -5.66 -4.56
C ALA A 191 -11.05 -5.86 -4.71
N GLY A 192 -10.24 -5.13 -3.94
CA GLY A 192 -8.80 -5.31 -3.88
C GLY A 192 -8.40 -6.74 -3.49
N ILE A 193 -8.98 -7.30 -2.42
CA ILE A 193 -8.70 -8.67 -1.97
C ILE A 193 -9.07 -9.70 -3.04
N VAL A 194 -10.24 -9.55 -3.68
CA VAL A 194 -10.69 -10.48 -4.73
C VAL A 194 -9.78 -10.39 -5.95
N ILE A 195 -9.48 -9.18 -6.44
CA ILE A 195 -8.62 -8.97 -7.61
C ILE A 195 -7.20 -9.47 -7.32
N SER A 196 -6.59 -9.08 -6.19
CA SER A 196 -5.27 -9.55 -5.80
C SER A 196 -5.25 -11.07 -5.65
N GLY A 197 -6.27 -11.66 -5.01
CA GLY A 197 -6.40 -13.10 -4.90
C GLY A 197 -6.46 -13.79 -6.26
N LEU A 198 -7.26 -13.27 -7.20
CA LEU A 198 -7.38 -13.81 -8.56
C LEU A 198 -6.04 -13.77 -9.29
N ILE A 199 -5.33 -12.65 -9.22
CA ILE A 199 -4.03 -12.54 -9.86
C ILE A 199 -3.03 -13.52 -9.21
N VAL A 200 -2.99 -13.63 -7.87
CA VAL A 200 -2.05 -14.53 -7.17
C VAL A 200 -2.34 -15.98 -7.50
N GLY A 201 -3.61 -16.39 -7.49
CA GLY A 201 -3.98 -17.78 -7.78
C GLY A 201 -3.73 -18.20 -9.23
N MET A 202 -3.58 -17.25 -10.15
CA MET A 202 -3.15 -17.53 -11.53
C MET A 202 -1.63 -17.68 -11.69
N ILE A 203 -0.83 -17.35 -10.67
CA ILE A 203 0.64 -17.50 -10.73
C ILE A 203 1.01 -18.93 -10.28
N PRO A 204 1.60 -19.76 -11.15
CA PRO A 204 2.04 -21.10 -10.77
C PRO A 204 3.10 -21.07 -9.68
N SER A 205 2.98 -21.97 -8.70
CA SER A 205 4.01 -22.16 -7.67
C SER A 205 5.34 -22.57 -8.33
N GLY A 206 6.40 -21.79 -8.09
CA GLY A 206 7.75 -22.05 -8.61
C GLY A 206 8.25 -21.06 -9.68
N GLU A 207 7.37 -20.26 -10.29
CA GLU A 207 7.80 -19.24 -11.26
C GLU A 207 8.59 -18.11 -10.58
N PHE A 208 8.30 -17.77 -9.32
CA PHE A 208 9.08 -16.78 -8.57
C PHE A 208 10.54 -17.24 -8.39
N GLU A 209 10.79 -18.50 -8.03
CA GLU A 209 12.14 -19.02 -7.85
C GLU A 209 12.94 -18.99 -9.17
N ARG A 210 12.27 -19.27 -10.28
CA ARG A 210 12.86 -19.18 -11.63
C ARG A 210 13.16 -17.74 -12.05
N VAL A 211 12.21 -16.82 -11.84
CA VAL A 211 12.34 -15.39 -12.17
C VAL A 211 13.45 -14.73 -11.34
N PHE A 212 13.63 -15.15 -10.10
CA PHE A 212 14.67 -14.63 -9.21
C PHE A 212 16.03 -15.36 -9.30
N SER A 213 16.16 -16.40 -10.13
CA SER A 213 17.45 -17.06 -10.32
C SER A 213 18.52 -16.08 -10.86
N PHE A 214 19.74 -16.13 -10.32
CA PHE A 214 20.84 -15.25 -10.71
C PHE A 214 21.21 -15.30 -12.21
N GLN A 215 20.76 -16.33 -12.92
CA GLN A 215 21.01 -16.49 -14.35
C GLN A 215 20.05 -15.66 -15.23
N ASN A 216 18.94 -15.16 -14.67
CA ASN A 216 17.96 -14.39 -15.43
C ASN A 216 18.28 -12.89 -15.42
N LYS A 217 18.96 -12.42 -16.47
CA LYS A 217 19.26 -10.98 -16.67
C LYS A 217 18.00 -10.10 -16.78
N PHE A 218 16.86 -10.66 -17.17
CA PHE A 218 15.58 -9.95 -17.27
C PHE A 218 14.68 -10.16 -16.04
N GLY A 219 15.15 -10.89 -15.03
CA GLY A 219 14.40 -11.20 -13.80
C GLY A 219 13.74 -9.98 -13.16
N PRO A 220 14.41 -8.81 -13.00
CA PRO A 220 13.78 -7.62 -12.43
C PRO A 220 12.56 -7.12 -13.22
N LEU A 221 12.61 -7.18 -14.56
CA LEU A 221 11.52 -6.72 -15.42
C LEU A 221 10.32 -7.68 -15.36
N GLU A 222 10.60 -8.99 -15.36
CA GLU A 222 9.59 -10.04 -15.21
C GLU A 222 8.93 -9.97 -13.83
N THR A 223 9.71 -9.74 -12.76
CA THR A 223 9.19 -9.51 -11.41
C THR A 223 8.27 -8.30 -11.38
N VAL A 224 8.66 -7.16 -11.97
CA VAL A 224 7.80 -5.98 -12.04
C VAL A 224 6.52 -6.25 -12.83
N ALA A 225 6.58 -7.01 -13.93
CA ALA A 225 5.40 -7.37 -14.70
C ALA A 225 4.44 -8.29 -13.93
N LEU A 226 4.96 -9.23 -13.15
CA LEU A 226 4.17 -10.19 -12.37
C LEU A 226 3.62 -9.60 -11.06
N THR A 227 4.42 -8.78 -10.38
CA THR A 227 4.06 -8.22 -9.05
C THR A 227 3.49 -6.80 -9.12
N GLY A 228 3.73 -6.08 -10.20
CA GLY A 228 3.25 -4.71 -10.42
C GLY A 228 1.73 -4.56 -10.31
N PRO A 229 0.91 -5.45 -10.91
CA PRO A 229 -0.54 -5.41 -10.75
C PRO A 229 -1.01 -5.61 -9.31
N GLN A 230 -0.17 -6.26 -8.50
CA GLN A 230 -0.53 -6.64 -7.15
C GLN A 230 -0.07 -5.62 -6.11
N MET A 231 1.02 -4.87 -6.35
CA MET A 231 1.68 -4.04 -5.32
C MET A 231 1.69 -4.77 -3.95
N VAL A 232 1.83 -6.10 -4.00
CA VAL A 232 1.78 -6.97 -2.84
C VAL A 232 3.13 -6.80 -2.19
N THR A 233 3.09 -6.04 -1.10
CA THR A 233 4.07 -5.91 -0.02
C THR A 233 5.51 -6.29 -0.41
N PRO A 234 6.47 -5.34 -0.37
CA PRO A 234 7.89 -5.59 -0.60
C PRO A 234 8.46 -6.76 0.23
N ILE A 235 7.78 -7.16 1.30
CA ILE A 235 8.03 -8.37 2.10
C ILE A 235 8.20 -9.62 1.23
N THR A 236 7.32 -9.87 0.25
CA THR A 236 7.40 -11.08 -0.60
C THR A 236 8.65 -11.05 -1.49
N PHE A 237 9.01 -9.87 -1.99
CA PHE A 237 10.27 -9.65 -2.71
C PHE A 237 11.48 -9.88 -1.81
N THR A 238 11.48 -9.30 -0.60
CA THR A 238 12.60 -9.49 0.35
C THR A 238 12.72 -10.93 0.85
N MET A 239 11.60 -11.66 1.02
CA MET A 239 11.62 -13.09 1.35
C MET A 239 12.20 -13.91 0.21
N ALA A 240 11.81 -13.62 -1.04
CA ALA A 240 12.37 -14.28 -2.21
C ALA A 240 13.89 -14.03 -2.32
N VAL A 241 14.34 -12.79 -2.12
CA VAL A 241 15.77 -12.46 -2.11
C VAL A 241 16.49 -13.14 -0.94
N SER A 242 15.89 -13.21 0.25
CA SER A 242 16.48 -13.90 1.41
C SER A 242 16.66 -15.40 1.17
N ALA A 243 15.74 -16.04 0.45
CA ALA A 243 15.83 -17.47 0.13
C ALA A 243 17.04 -17.78 -0.77
N ILE A 244 17.43 -16.84 -1.62
CA ILE A 244 18.54 -16.98 -2.57
C ILE A 244 19.91 -16.84 -1.89
N PHE A 245 20.02 -16.02 -0.84
CA PHE A 245 21.28 -15.85 -0.10
C PHE A 245 21.57 -16.94 0.94
N ASN A 246 20.60 -17.82 1.22
CA ASN A 246 20.72 -18.92 2.18
C ASN A 246 20.97 -20.29 1.53
N THR A 247 21.22 -20.32 0.21
CA THR A 247 21.70 -21.49 -0.56
C THR A 247 23.08 -21.20 -1.13
#